data_AF-A0A5R2NHH5-F1
#
_entry.id   AF-A0A5R2NHH5-F1
#
_cell.length_a   1.000
_cell.length_b   1.000
_cell.length_c   1.000
_cell.angle_alpha   90.00
_cell.angle_beta   90.00
_cell.angle_gamma   90.00
#
_symmetry.space_group_name_H-M   'P 1'
#
loop_
_entity.id
_entity.type
_entity.pdbx_description
1 polymer ?
#
loop_
_entity_poly.entity_id
_entity_poly.type
_entity_poly.pdbx_seq_one_letter_code
_entity_poly.pdbx_strand_id
1 'polypeptide(L)'
;MYLKGRPILPKFAGPAAQFKTRIRNGMKSGPNYGGHFSVIEIGCGTSCIFAFLIDGRDGRLVDFPLGGEDNYQLQLHYGIDSTLLQADWMDTSNGKYDTCVRRFYDVGSGNLTKISEATYTIEPSSFCSQ
;
A
#
# COMPACT_ATOMS: atom_id res chain seq x y z
N MET A 1 -2.65 -7.93 17.22
CA MET A 1 -2.62 -9.40 17.41
C MET A 1 -2.15 -10.04 16.12
N TYR A 2 -1.17 -10.93 16.18
CA TYR A 2 -0.61 -11.56 14.98
C TYR A 2 -1.49 -12.68 14.44
N LEU A 3 -1.46 -12.89 13.13
CA LEU A 3 -2.11 -14.04 12.51
C LEU A 3 -1.48 -15.34 13.04
N LYS A 4 -2.32 -16.33 13.37
CA LYS A 4 -1.89 -17.67 13.71
C LYS A 4 -2.23 -18.62 12.56
N GLY A 5 -1.24 -19.32 12.04
CA GLY A 5 -1.41 -20.29 10.96
C GLY A 5 -1.27 -19.69 9.56
N ARG A 6 -1.80 -20.40 8.55
CA ARG A 6 -1.71 -19.98 7.15
C ARG A 6 -2.78 -18.93 6.84
N PRO A 7 -2.45 -17.86 6.10
CA PRO A 7 -3.44 -16.87 5.73
C PRO A 7 -4.48 -17.40 4.75
N ILE A 8 -5.71 -16.92 4.90
CA ILE A 8 -6.81 -17.22 3.98
C ILE A 8 -6.61 -16.41 2.70
N LEU A 9 -6.67 -17.08 1.55
CA LEU A 9 -6.54 -16.42 0.26
C LEU A 9 -7.82 -15.63 -0.07
N PRO A 10 -7.70 -14.47 -0.72
CA PRO A 10 -8.86 -13.72 -1.14
C PRO A 10 -9.64 -14.39 -2.26
N LYS A 11 -10.88 -13.95 -2.44
CA LYS A 11 -11.60 -14.15 -3.70
C LYS A 11 -10.93 -13.29 -4.78
N PHE A 12 -10.49 -13.92 -5.85
CA PHE A 12 -9.85 -13.23 -6.99
C PHE A 12 -10.91 -12.66 -7.93
N ALA A 13 -11.52 -11.55 -7.54
CA ALA A 13 -12.51 -10.81 -8.32
C ALA A 13 -12.06 -9.34 -8.50
N GLY A 14 -12.66 -8.64 -9.48
CA GLY A 14 -12.29 -7.25 -9.78
C GLY A 14 -10.80 -7.12 -10.13
N PRO A 15 -10.12 -6.05 -9.68
CA PRO A 15 -8.68 -5.84 -9.94
C PRO A 15 -7.80 -7.01 -9.48
N ALA A 16 -8.17 -7.69 -8.40
CA ALA A 16 -7.39 -8.83 -7.87
C ALA A 16 -7.37 -10.05 -8.79
N ALA A 17 -8.33 -10.17 -9.71
CA ALA A 17 -8.38 -11.27 -10.68
C ALA A 17 -7.18 -11.25 -11.64
N GLN A 18 -6.74 -10.06 -12.04
CA GLN A 18 -5.62 -9.86 -12.96
C GLN A 18 -4.26 -10.21 -12.32
N PHE A 19 -4.16 -10.08 -10.99
CA PHE A 19 -2.92 -10.28 -10.24
C PHE A 19 -2.91 -11.56 -9.40
N LYS A 20 -3.78 -12.54 -9.73
CA LYS A 20 -4.01 -13.76 -8.96
C LYS A 20 -2.73 -14.49 -8.52
N THR A 21 -1.74 -14.61 -9.40
CA THR A 21 -0.47 -15.30 -9.08
C THR A 21 0.39 -14.49 -8.11
N ARG A 22 0.53 -13.18 -8.36
CA ARG A 22 1.32 -12.28 -7.51
C ARG A 22 0.70 -12.17 -6.12
N ILE A 23 -0.61 -11.99 -6.04
CA ILE A 23 -1.36 -11.96 -4.78
C ILE A 23 -1.21 -13.27 -4.02
N ARG A 24 -1.37 -14.43 -4.68
CA ARG A 24 -1.18 -15.73 -4.01
C ARG A 24 0.24 -15.89 -3.45
N ASN A 25 1.25 -15.46 -4.19
CA ASN A 25 2.63 -15.56 -3.74
C ASN A 25 2.91 -14.63 -2.56
N GLY A 26 2.43 -13.38 -2.61
CA GLY A 26 2.54 -12.45 -1.49
C GLY A 26 1.84 -12.97 -0.23
N MET A 27 0.62 -13.51 -0.36
CA MET A 27 -0.09 -14.14 0.76
C MET A 27 0.64 -15.36 1.32
N LYS A 28 1.32 -16.16 0.48
CA LYS A 28 2.12 -17.31 0.96
C LYS A 28 3.31 -16.90 1.83
N SER A 29 3.88 -15.71 1.62
CA SER A 29 4.95 -15.17 2.46
C SER A 29 4.47 -14.79 3.86
N GLY A 30 3.15 -14.68 4.05
CA GLY A 30 2.54 -14.33 5.33
C GLY A 30 2.29 -12.83 5.49
N PRO A 31 1.75 -12.42 6.65
CA PRO A 31 1.54 -11.01 6.97
C PRO A 31 2.85 -10.23 7.07
N ASN A 32 2.83 -8.99 6.62
CA ASN A 32 3.93 -8.02 6.73
C ASN A 32 3.49 -6.68 7.34
N TYR A 33 2.21 -6.53 7.72
CA TYR A 33 1.64 -5.29 8.23
C TYR A 33 0.56 -5.55 9.31
N GLY A 34 0.52 -4.73 10.37
CA GLY A 34 -0.56 -4.74 11.38
C GLY A 34 -0.79 -6.09 12.07
N GLY A 35 0.21 -6.95 12.11
CA GLY A 35 0.22 -8.30 12.67
C GLY A 35 -0.44 -9.39 11.81
N HIS A 36 -1.38 -9.03 10.94
CA HIS A 36 -2.21 -10.00 10.22
C HIS A 36 -2.62 -9.58 8.81
N PHE A 37 -2.19 -8.39 8.36
CA PHE A 37 -2.38 -7.94 7.00
C PHE A 37 -1.16 -8.25 6.14
N SER A 38 -1.44 -8.51 4.86
CA SER A 38 -0.42 -8.57 3.81
C SER A 38 -0.64 -7.40 2.85
N VAL A 39 0.38 -6.53 2.75
CA VAL A 39 0.51 -5.54 1.69
C VAL A 39 1.31 -6.19 0.56
N ILE A 40 0.74 -6.16 -0.65
CA ILE A 40 1.34 -6.74 -1.86
C ILE A 40 1.48 -5.64 -2.90
N GLU A 41 2.72 -5.26 -3.17
CA GLU A 41 3.08 -4.22 -4.13
C GLU A 41 3.42 -4.84 -5.49
N ILE A 42 2.82 -4.28 -6.54
CA ILE A 42 2.89 -4.79 -7.90
C ILE A 42 3.24 -3.63 -8.83
N GLY A 43 4.47 -3.61 -9.35
CA GLY A 43 4.87 -2.62 -10.34
C GLY A 43 3.95 -2.60 -11.56
N CYS A 44 3.51 -1.40 -11.95
CA CYS A 44 2.64 -1.16 -13.11
C CYS A 44 3.39 -0.60 -14.33
N GLY A 45 4.62 -0.11 -14.14
CA GLY A 45 5.41 0.56 -15.17
C GLY A 45 6.26 1.67 -14.56
N THR A 46 6.44 2.76 -15.32
CA THR A 46 7.18 4.01 -15.03
C THR A 46 7.15 4.49 -13.57
N SER A 47 7.88 3.83 -12.66
CA SER A 47 7.89 4.12 -11.22
C SER A 47 6.51 4.14 -10.54
N CYS A 48 5.57 3.34 -11.03
CA CYS A 48 4.24 3.18 -10.46
C CYS A 48 4.06 1.78 -9.87
N ILE A 49 3.28 1.69 -8.78
CA ILE A 49 2.84 0.43 -8.17
C ILE A 49 1.32 0.39 -7.99
N PHE A 50 0.74 -0.81 -8.06
CA PHE A 50 -0.54 -1.14 -7.46
C PHE A 50 -0.29 -1.82 -6.11
N ALA A 51 -1.04 -1.43 -5.09
CA ALA A 51 -0.98 -2.04 -3.77
C ALA A 51 -2.28 -2.79 -3.47
N PHE A 52 -2.15 -4.01 -2.96
CA PHE A 52 -3.28 -4.79 -2.43
C PHE A 52 -3.07 -5.00 -0.93
N LEU A 53 -4.05 -4.58 -0.14
CA LEU A 53 -4.10 -4.83 1.30
C LEU A 53 -5.11 -5.92 1.60
N ILE A 54 -4.67 -7.02 2.21
CA ILE A 54 -5.50 -8.19 2.46
C ILE A 54 -5.40 -8.59 3.93
N ASP A 55 -6.55 -8.77 4.59
CA ASP A 55 -6.61 -9.35 5.93
C ASP A 55 -6.39 -10.87 5.83
N GLY A 56 -5.29 -11.36 6.41
CA GLY A 56 -4.93 -12.77 6.37
C GLY A 56 -5.84 -13.67 7.21
N ARG A 57 -6.68 -13.11 8.10
CA ARG A 57 -7.60 -13.89 8.95
C ARG A 57 -8.78 -14.44 8.16
N ASP A 58 -9.31 -13.68 7.22
CA ASP A 58 -10.53 -13.99 6.46
C ASP A 58 -10.35 -13.89 4.94
N GLY A 59 -9.20 -13.39 4.46
CA GLY A 59 -8.91 -13.18 3.05
C GLY A 59 -9.62 -11.95 2.46
N ARG A 60 -10.16 -11.05 3.30
CA ARG A 60 -10.84 -9.86 2.84
C ARG A 60 -9.86 -8.87 2.22
N LEU A 61 -10.18 -8.38 1.02
CA LEU A 61 -9.51 -7.21 0.46
C LEU A 61 -9.98 -5.98 1.22
N VAL A 62 -9.03 -5.22 1.74
CA VAL A 62 -9.26 -3.89 2.29
C VAL A 62 -9.07 -2.89 1.16
N ASP A 63 -10.00 -1.94 1.04
CA ASP A 63 -9.89 -0.87 0.06
C ASP A 63 -8.62 -0.06 0.31
N PHE A 64 -7.77 0.01 -0.72
CA PHE A 64 -6.52 0.74 -0.69
C PHE A 64 -6.61 1.87 -1.71
N PRO A 65 -6.64 3.15 -1.28
CA PRO A 65 -7.00 4.26 -2.15
C PRO A 65 -5.82 4.82 -2.96
N LEU A 66 -4.64 4.19 -2.91
CA LEU A 66 -3.43 4.68 -3.57
C LEU A 66 -2.83 3.64 -4.52
N GLY A 67 -2.27 4.13 -5.62
CA GLY A 67 -1.53 3.34 -6.60
C GLY A 67 -1.87 3.76 -8.02
N GLY A 68 -1.27 3.09 -8.99
CA GLY A 68 -1.41 3.48 -10.38
C GLY A 68 -0.68 4.79 -10.69
N GLU A 69 -1.01 5.35 -11.85
CA GLU A 69 -0.41 6.61 -12.35
C GLU A 69 -0.82 7.83 -11.52
N ASP A 70 -1.95 7.76 -10.80
CA ASP A 70 -2.46 8.84 -9.94
C ASP A 70 -1.55 9.09 -8.71
N ASN A 71 -0.74 8.10 -8.33
CA ASN A 71 0.23 8.20 -7.24
C ASN A 71 1.63 7.85 -7.77
N TYR A 72 2.15 8.70 -8.64
CA TYR A 72 3.48 8.56 -9.22
C TYR A 72 4.56 8.45 -8.12
N GLN A 73 5.49 7.49 -8.28
CA GLN A 73 6.55 7.19 -7.32
C GLN A 73 6.06 6.83 -5.91
N LEU A 74 4.86 6.26 -5.79
CA LEU A 74 4.33 5.81 -4.50
C LEU A 74 5.32 4.92 -3.74
N GLN A 75 5.70 5.37 -2.54
CA GLN A 75 6.45 4.63 -1.55
C GLN A 75 5.53 4.32 -0.37
N LEU A 76 5.60 3.09 0.13
CA LEU A 76 4.83 2.62 1.27
C LEU A 76 5.78 2.19 2.38
N HIS A 77 5.63 2.78 3.57
CA HIS A 77 6.36 2.40 4.76
C HIS A 77 5.37 1.87 5.80
N TYR A 78 5.54 0.59 6.13
CA TYR A 78 4.69 -0.16 7.05
C TYR A 78 5.52 -1.27 7.71
N GLY A 79 4.98 -1.84 8.78
CA GLY A 79 5.65 -2.93 9.48
C GLY A 79 4.66 -3.87 10.15
N ILE A 80 5.11 -5.10 10.36
CA ILE A 80 4.29 -6.15 10.95
C ILE A 80 3.85 -5.82 12.38
N ASP A 81 4.61 -4.99 13.10
CA ASP A 81 4.34 -4.62 14.49
C ASP A 81 3.58 -3.28 14.63
N SER A 82 3.17 -2.68 13.52
CA SER A 82 2.50 -1.38 13.48
C SER A 82 1.22 -1.43 12.65
N THR A 83 0.17 -0.74 13.12
CA THR A 83 -1.03 -0.47 12.33
C THR A 83 -0.91 0.82 11.52
N LEU A 84 0.15 1.59 11.71
CA LEU A 84 0.43 2.80 10.95
C LEU A 84 1.07 2.45 9.61
N LEU A 85 0.54 3.04 8.54
CA LEU A 85 1.12 3.03 7.21
C LEU A 85 1.37 4.46 6.78
N GLN A 86 2.61 4.76 6.41
CA GLN A 86 2.98 6.00 5.74
C GLN A 86 3.03 5.74 4.24
N ALA A 87 2.43 6.64 3.48
CA ALA A 87 2.48 6.65 2.02
C ALA A 87 3.02 7.99 1.54
N ASP A 88 4.00 7.94 0.66
CA ASP A 88 4.61 9.11 0.03
C ASP A 88 4.50 8.99 -1.48
N TRP A 89 4.03 10.03 -2.17
CA TRP A 89 4.00 10.06 -3.63
C TRP A 89 4.20 11.47 -4.16
N MET A 90 4.54 11.57 -5.44
CA MET A 90 4.77 12.86 -6.08
C MET A 90 3.47 13.48 -6.57
N ASP A 91 3.27 14.76 -6.27
CA ASP A 91 2.20 15.56 -6.87
C ASP A 91 2.64 16.02 -8.26
N THR A 92 2.05 15.40 -9.28
CA THR A 92 2.31 15.72 -10.69
C THR A 92 1.31 16.71 -11.27
N SER A 93 0.31 17.14 -10.49
CA SER A 93 -0.80 17.98 -10.98
C SER A 93 -0.36 19.37 -11.43
N ASN A 94 0.75 19.86 -10.87
CA ASN A 94 1.32 21.18 -11.17
C ASN A 94 2.43 21.16 -12.25
N GLY A 95 2.81 19.96 -12.73
CA GLY A 95 3.87 19.76 -13.73
C GLY A 95 5.30 20.04 -13.26
N LYS A 96 5.54 20.34 -11.98
CA LYS A 96 6.85 20.77 -11.46
C LYS A 96 7.65 19.66 -10.78
N TYR A 97 7.06 18.48 -10.53
CA TYR A 97 7.75 17.27 -10.00
C TYR A 97 8.65 17.55 -8.79
N ASP A 98 8.30 18.55 -7.98
CA ASP A 98 9.08 19.08 -6.86
C ASP A 98 8.34 18.98 -5.52
N THR A 99 7.09 18.51 -5.56
CA THR A 99 6.19 18.45 -4.41
C THR A 99 5.79 17.00 -4.17
N CYS A 100 5.99 16.55 -2.94
CA CYS A 100 5.56 15.23 -2.48
C CYS A 100 4.39 15.38 -1.51
N VAL A 101 3.47 14.42 -1.55
CA VAL A 101 2.40 14.26 -0.57
C VAL A 101 2.78 13.11 0.36
N ARG A 102 2.73 13.36 1.67
CA ARG A 102 2.81 12.35 2.72
C ARG A 102 1.45 12.15 3.32
N ARG A 103 0.98 10.91 3.38
CA ARG A 103 -0.27 10.55 4.05
C ARG A 103 -0.07 9.38 4.99
N PHE A 104 -0.61 9.53 6.19
CA PHE A 104 -0.63 8.47 7.19
C PHE A 104 -2.01 7.83 7.27
N TYR A 105 -2.01 6.51 7.39
CA TYR A 105 -3.21 5.71 7.59
C TYR A 105 -3.05 4.80 8.80
N ASP A 106 -4.17 4.53 9.46
CA ASP A 106 -4.29 3.47 10.46
C ASP A 106 -5.22 2.37 9.96
N VAL A 107 -4.82 1.11 10.14
CA VAL A 107 -5.64 -0.07 9.81
C VAL A 107 -6.22 -0.77 11.06
N GLY A 108 -6.03 -0.21 12.26
CA GLY A 108 -6.37 -0.86 13.52
C GLY A 108 -7.85 -1.27 13.64
N SER A 109 -8.75 -0.52 12.99
CA SER A 109 -10.19 -0.81 12.92
C SER A 109 -10.56 -1.90 11.91
N GLY A 110 -9.59 -2.43 11.16
CA GLY A 110 -9.79 -3.39 10.07
C GLY A 110 -9.94 -2.74 8.68
N ASN A 111 -10.11 -1.41 8.63
CA ASN A 111 -10.14 -0.66 7.38
C ASN A 111 -9.07 0.43 7.41
N LEU A 112 -8.50 0.73 6.24
CA LEU A 112 -7.49 1.77 6.11
C LEU A 112 -8.14 3.15 6.27
N THR A 113 -7.82 3.86 7.34
CA THR A 113 -8.41 5.16 7.68
C THR A 113 -7.35 6.24 7.62
N LYS A 114 -7.59 7.33 6.88
CA LYS A 114 -6.64 8.46 6.82
C LYS A 114 -6.56 9.15 8.18
N ILE A 115 -5.34 9.31 8.69
CA ILE A 115 -5.06 9.99 9.97
C ILE A 115 -4.59 11.42 9.73
N SER A 116 -3.65 11.61 8.79
CA SER A 116 -3.12 12.93 8.46
C SER A 116 -2.54 12.95 7.06
N GLU A 117 -2.34 14.17 6.56
CA GLU A 117 -1.79 14.44 5.25
C GLU A 117 -1.00 15.75 5.30
N ALA A 118 0.15 15.78 4.64
CA ALA A 118 0.99 16.95 4.50
C ALA A 118 1.68 16.94 3.14
N THR A 119 2.08 18.11 2.67
CA THR A 119 2.91 18.26 1.48
C THR A 119 4.28 18.80 1.85
N TYR A 120 5.31 18.37 1.15
CA TYR A 120 6.66 18.89 1.33
C TYR A 120 7.37 18.99 -0.03
N THR A 121 8.28 19.95 -0.14
CA THR A 121 9.08 20.13 -1.35
C THR A 121 10.35 19.31 -1.28
N ILE A 122 10.79 18.83 -2.44
CA ILE A 122 12.04 18.10 -2.61
C ILE A 122 12.96 18.85 -3.58
N GLU A 123 14.26 18.54 -3.54
CA GLU A 123 15.17 19.03 -4.57
C GLU A 123 14.81 18.44 -5.94
N PRO A 124 15.07 19.15 -7.05
CA PRO A 124 14.85 18.63 -8.39
C PRO A 124 15.49 17.24 -8.55
N SER A 125 14.78 16.31 -9.21
CA SER A 125 15.21 14.92 -9.44
C SER A 125 15.35 14.01 -8.21
N SER A 126 14.90 14.45 -7.03
CA SER A 126 14.80 13.59 -5.84
C SER A 126 13.54 12.71 -5.86
N PHE A 127 13.51 11.68 -4.99
CA PHE A 127 12.34 10.83 -4.77
C PHE A 127 11.59 11.23 -3.50
N CYS A 128 10.29 10.90 -3.45
CA CYS A 128 9.48 11.04 -2.24
C CYS A 128 9.80 9.92 -1.23
N SER A 129 10.96 9.97 -0.58
CA SER A 129 11.41 8.91 0.35
C SER A 129 12.18 9.47 1.56
N GLN A 130 11.66 10.52 2.21
CA GLN A 130 12.30 11.13 3.39
C GLN A 130 11.88 10.50 4.72
#